data_AF-A0A5J4UJN0-F1
#
_entry.id   AF-A0A5J4UJN0-F1
#
_cell.length_a   1.000
_cell.length_b   1.000
_cell.length_c   1.000
_cell.angle_alpha   90.00
_cell.angle_beta   90.00
_cell.angle_gamma   90.00
#
_symmetry.space_group_name_H-M   'P 1'
#
loop_
_entity.id
_entity.type
_entity.pdbx_description
1 polymer ?
#
loop_
_entity_poly.entity_id
_entity_poly.type
_entity_poly.pdbx_seq_one_letter_code
_entity_poly.pdbx_strand_id
1 'polypeptide(L)'
;MLQEEDDSEPVTKIISFDVDLQLTEEEKTRLIFHSFTNLLNVLLDVIGKCRACLNMVDGGIFDETMNLVTTIGKSLSSIPDTIALLYRLPFLKEKITAEIQQAKRIFTEFEKTRTGSSSGVQTISKQLWKDIRYIESSLLPIVDIRTKELTQRLSLPGDAWVMYKTETLRYNMETVLLAVAQGTTTVSGIVFSEAKRKNPSDMVIEMEFKGVNEGTIHFPPVF
;
A
#
# COMPACT_ATOMS: atom_id res chain seq x y z
N MET A 1 -29.34 -24.69 19.09
CA MET A 1 -28.24 -24.38 18.16
C MET A 1 -27.25 -23.56 18.94
N LEU A 2 -26.05 -24.11 19.13
CA LEU A 2 -24.96 -23.47 19.84
C LEU A 2 -24.51 -22.23 19.05
N GLN A 3 -24.40 -21.09 19.73
CA GLN A 3 -23.66 -19.95 19.24
C GLN A 3 -22.20 -20.40 19.11
N GLU A 4 -21.65 -20.34 17.90
CA GLU A 4 -20.20 -20.23 17.75
C GLU A 4 -19.84 -18.80 18.16
N GLU A 5 -19.53 -18.62 19.45
CA GLU A 5 -18.66 -17.52 19.87
C GLU A 5 -17.29 -17.82 19.28
N ASP A 6 -16.97 -17.13 18.19
CA ASP A 6 -15.60 -17.06 17.69
C ASP A 6 -14.82 -16.18 18.68
N ASP A 7 -14.43 -16.80 19.81
CA ASP A 7 -13.50 -16.29 20.81
C ASP A 7 -12.11 -16.16 20.17
N SER A 8 -11.99 -15.21 19.24
CA SER A 8 -10.69 -14.71 18.84
C SER A 8 -10.18 -13.83 19.98
N GLU A 9 -9.44 -14.44 20.89
CA GLU A 9 -8.74 -13.71 21.95
C GLU A 9 -7.96 -12.53 21.32
N PRO A 10 -7.89 -11.38 22.02
CA PRO A 10 -7.14 -10.22 21.57
C PRO A 10 -5.72 -10.59 21.15
N VAL A 11 -5.39 -10.43 19.87
CA VAL A 11 -4.02 -10.61 19.40
C VAL A 11 -3.27 -9.32 19.63
N THR A 12 -2.54 -9.26 20.73
CA THR A 12 -1.54 -8.20 20.99
C THR A 12 -0.20 -8.61 20.39
N LYS A 13 0.35 -7.78 19.51
CA LYS A 13 1.71 -7.95 18.99
C LYS A 13 2.57 -6.77 19.43
N ILE A 14 3.69 -7.08 20.08
CA ILE A 14 4.74 -6.12 20.40
C ILE A 14 5.84 -6.32 19.35
N ILE A 15 6.15 -5.25 18.62
CA ILE A 15 7.26 -5.22 17.68
C ILE A 15 8.28 -4.21 18.20
N SER A 16 9.47 -4.70 18.55
CA SER A 16 10.57 -3.88 19.08
C SER A 16 11.81 -4.04 18.21
N PHE A 17 12.41 -2.91 17.88
CA PHE A 17 13.75 -2.84 17.28
C PHE A 17 14.65 -2.17 18.30
N ASP A 18 15.59 -2.90 18.90
CA ASP A 18 16.43 -2.43 20.01
C ASP A 18 17.92 -2.23 19.61
N VAL A 19 18.23 -2.30 18.32
CA VAL A 19 19.59 -2.15 17.79
C VAL A 19 19.58 -1.42 16.44
N ASP A 20 20.69 -0.75 16.11
CA ASP A 20 20.93 -0.30 14.73
C ASP A 20 20.99 -1.54 13.83
N LEU A 21 20.17 -1.56 12.78
CA LEU A 21 20.12 -2.69 11.84
C LEU A 21 21.39 -2.71 10.98
N GLN A 22 22.24 -3.70 11.21
CA GLN A 22 23.43 -3.96 10.38
C GLN A 22 23.11 -5.12 9.42
N LEU A 23 22.55 -4.80 8.25
CA LEU A 23 22.25 -5.82 7.24
C LEU A 23 23.52 -6.18 6.45
N THR A 24 23.72 -7.47 6.23
CA THR A 24 24.65 -8.01 5.24
C THR A 24 24.24 -7.60 3.81
N GLU A 25 25.16 -7.68 2.85
CA GLU A 25 24.86 -7.41 1.44
C GLU A 25 23.75 -8.31 0.87
N GLU A 26 23.69 -9.56 1.34
CA GLU A 26 22.61 -10.47 0.97
C GLU A 26 21.26 -10.00 1.53
N GLU A 27 21.21 -9.58 2.79
CA GLU A 27 19.98 -9.06 3.40
C GLU A 27 19.54 -7.73 2.78
N LYS A 28 20.47 -6.85 2.39
CA LYS A 28 20.18 -5.64 1.61
C LYS A 28 19.54 -6.01 0.27
N THR A 29 20.09 -7.00 -0.42
CA THR A 29 19.55 -7.49 -1.69
C THR A 29 18.13 -8.05 -1.51
N ARG A 30 17.91 -8.87 -0.48
CA ARG A 30 16.59 -9.42 -0.14
C ARG A 30 15.58 -8.32 0.19
N LEU A 31 16.00 -7.27 0.90
CA LEU A 31 15.13 -6.15 1.25
C LEU A 31 14.73 -5.32 0.02
N ILE A 32 15.67 -5.08 -0.90
CA ILE A 32 15.39 -4.42 -2.19
C ILE A 32 14.39 -5.27 -2.98
N PHE A 33 14.63 -6.57 -3.10
CA PHE A 33 13.72 -7.48 -3.81
C PHE A 33 12.32 -7.49 -3.19
N HIS A 34 12.21 -7.60 -1.87
CA HIS A 34 10.93 -7.54 -1.15
C HIS A 34 10.16 -6.24 -1.43
N SER A 35 10.85 -5.10 -1.49
CA SER A 35 10.22 -3.81 -1.72
C SER A 35 9.75 -3.66 -3.17
N PHE A 36 10.50 -4.23 -4.12
CA PHE A 36 10.06 -4.38 -5.51
C PHE A 36 8.82 -5.24 -5.63
N THR A 37 8.81 -6.42 -5.02
CA THR A 37 7.65 -7.33 -5.09
C THR A 37 6.42 -6.67 -4.48
N ASN A 38 6.54 -5.95 -3.37
CA ASN A 38 5.44 -5.20 -2.79
C ASN A 38 4.92 -4.10 -3.71
N LEU A 39 5.80 -3.32 -4.33
CA LEU A 39 5.40 -2.29 -5.29
C LEU A 39 4.65 -2.92 -6.48
N LEU A 40 5.15 -4.03 -7.03
CA LEU A 40 4.47 -4.75 -8.10
C LEU A 40 3.09 -5.28 -7.68
N ASN A 41 2.98 -5.86 -6.48
CA ASN A 41 1.71 -6.34 -5.95
C ASN A 41 0.69 -5.20 -5.79
N VAL A 42 1.12 -4.05 -5.28
CA VAL A 42 0.27 -2.87 -5.14
C VAL A 42 -0.17 -2.35 -6.51
N LEU A 43 0.74 -2.27 -7.49
CA LEU A 43 0.39 -1.87 -8.86
C LEU A 43 -0.60 -2.86 -9.50
N LEU A 44 -0.41 -4.16 -9.30
CA LEU A 44 -1.34 -5.19 -9.78
C LEU A 44 -2.72 -5.09 -9.11
N ASP A 45 -2.77 -4.79 -7.81
CA ASP A 45 -4.05 -4.59 -7.09
C ASP A 45 -4.76 -3.32 -7.57
N VAL A 46 -4.02 -2.21 -7.75
CA VAL A 46 -4.54 -0.99 -8.36
C VAL A 46 -5.12 -1.30 -9.74
N ILE A 47 -4.38 -2.01 -10.60
CA ILE A 47 -4.86 -2.37 -11.94
C ILE A 47 -6.10 -3.27 -11.86
N GLY A 48 -6.10 -4.28 -10.98
CA GLY A 48 -7.21 -5.21 -10.80
C GLY A 48 -8.49 -4.49 -10.37
N LYS A 49 -8.39 -3.57 -9.42
CA LYS A 49 -9.51 -2.76 -8.92
C LYS A 49 -9.93 -1.67 -9.91
N CYS A 50 -8.95 -1.05 -10.58
CA CYS A 50 -9.20 -0.12 -11.67
C CYS A 50 -9.82 -0.83 -12.87
N ARG A 51 -9.62 -2.13 -13.12
CA ARG A 51 -10.22 -2.84 -14.26
C ARG A 51 -11.74 -2.70 -14.31
N ALA A 52 -12.40 -2.76 -13.15
CA ALA A 52 -13.84 -2.54 -13.07
C ALA A 52 -14.24 -1.10 -13.43
N CYS A 53 -13.40 -0.11 -13.09
CA CYS A 53 -13.59 1.30 -13.42
C CYS A 53 -13.24 1.62 -14.89
N LEU A 54 -12.08 1.14 -15.37
CA LEU A 54 -11.46 1.40 -16.67
C LEU A 54 -12.21 0.70 -17.81
N ASN A 55 -12.75 -0.50 -17.57
CA ASN A 55 -13.63 -1.17 -18.54
C ASN A 55 -14.91 -0.37 -18.83
N MET A 56 -15.27 0.61 -17.98
CA MET A 56 -16.39 1.53 -18.23
C MET A 56 -15.99 2.80 -19.01
N VAL A 57 -14.68 3.08 -19.17
CA VAL A 57 -14.16 4.32 -19.77
C VAL A 57 -13.50 4.04 -21.13
N ASP A 58 -12.44 3.23 -21.17
CA ASP A 58 -11.77 2.73 -22.38
C ASP A 58 -10.70 1.67 -22.02
N GLY A 59 -10.55 0.62 -22.82
CA GLY A 59 -9.69 -0.53 -22.51
C GLY A 59 -8.17 -0.29 -22.69
N GLY A 60 -7.78 0.75 -23.45
CA GLY A 60 -6.37 0.97 -23.84
C GLY A 60 -5.41 1.29 -22.69
N ILE A 61 -5.91 1.81 -21.57
CA ILE A 61 -5.06 2.18 -20.42
C ILE A 61 -4.72 0.98 -19.55
N PHE A 62 -5.60 -0.04 -19.51
CA PHE A 62 -5.27 -1.32 -18.90
C PHE A 62 -4.04 -1.92 -19.59
N ASP A 63 -4.01 -1.86 -20.93
CA ASP A 63 -2.90 -2.36 -21.74
C ASP A 63 -1.62 -1.53 -21.54
N GLU A 64 -1.71 -0.19 -21.49
CA GLU A 64 -0.55 0.66 -21.16
C GLU A 64 0.02 0.37 -19.78
N THR A 65 -0.85 0.21 -18.78
CA THR A 65 -0.45 -0.03 -17.39
C THR A 65 0.14 -1.43 -17.23
N MET A 66 -0.46 -2.45 -17.85
CA MET A 66 0.09 -3.81 -17.86
C MET A 66 1.41 -3.90 -18.63
N ASN A 67 1.55 -3.16 -19.74
CA ASN A 67 2.81 -3.09 -20.48
C ASN A 67 3.90 -2.45 -19.63
N LEU A 68 3.58 -1.42 -18.85
CA LEU A 68 4.52 -0.79 -17.92
C LEU A 68 4.90 -1.71 -16.76
N VAL A 69 3.94 -2.41 -16.12
CA VAL A 69 4.25 -3.44 -15.11
C VAL A 69 5.16 -4.53 -15.69
N THR A 70 4.88 -4.95 -16.92
CA THR A 70 5.70 -5.93 -17.63
C THR A 70 7.10 -5.38 -17.92
N THR A 71 7.21 -4.09 -18.25
CA THR A 71 8.49 -3.43 -18.52
C THR A 71 9.31 -3.25 -17.25
N ILE A 72 8.66 -2.89 -16.12
CA ILE A 72 9.29 -2.86 -14.79
C ILE A 72 9.77 -4.26 -14.40
N GLY A 73 8.95 -5.29 -14.59
CA GLY A 73 9.35 -6.68 -14.31
C GLY A 73 10.55 -7.11 -15.16
N LYS A 74 10.61 -6.70 -16.43
CA LYS A 74 11.73 -6.98 -17.34
C LYS A 74 13.01 -6.22 -16.99
N SER A 75 12.89 -5.01 -16.43
CA SER A 75 14.07 -4.20 -16.08
C SER A 75 14.78 -4.66 -14.82
N LEU A 76 14.18 -5.54 -14.00
CA LEU A 76 14.77 -6.04 -12.76
C LEU A 76 16.11 -6.76 -12.93
N SER A 77 16.49 -7.10 -14.17
CA SER A 77 17.81 -7.62 -14.51
C SER A 77 18.92 -6.55 -14.60
N SER A 78 18.56 -5.26 -14.52
CA SER A 78 19.46 -4.11 -14.69
C SER A 78 19.10 -2.97 -13.72
N ILE A 79 20.03 -2.63 -12.81
CA ILE A 79 19.83 -1.55 -11.82
C ILE A 79 19.58 -0.18 -12.50
N PRO A 80 20.37 0.26 -13.50
CA PRO A 80 20.12 1.54 -14.17
C PRO A 80 18.76 1.62 -14.85
N ASP A 81 18.34 0.56 -15.54
CA ASP A 81 17.04 0.52 -16.22
C ASP A 81 15.90 0.52 -15.21
N THR A 82 16.08 -0.22 -14.11
CA THR A 82 15.14 -0.24 -12.99
C THR A 82 14.96 1.14 -12.36
N ILE A 83 16.06 1.87 -12.11
CA ILE A 83 16.00 3.25 -11.59
C ILE A 83 15.24 4.15 -12.57
N ALA A 84 15.56 4.09 -13.87
CA ALA A 84 14.89 4.89 -14.89
C ALA A 84 13.37 4.63 -14.94
N LEU A 85 12.93 3.39 -14.71
CA LEU A 85 11.53 3.02 -14.65
C LEU A 85 10.85 3.45 -13.34
N LEU A 86 11.54 3.37 -12.21
CA LEU A 86 11.02 3.92 -10.94
C LEU A 86 10.72 5.41 -11.06
N TYR A 87 11.56 6.19 -11.75
CA TYR A 87 11.31 7.61 -12.02
C TYR A 87 10.09 7.87 -12.91
N ARG A 88 9.57 6.86 -13.61
CA ARG A 88 8.34 6.96 -14.41
C ARG A 88 7.07 6.65 -13.62
N LEU A 89 7.18 6.05 -12.42
CA LEU A 89 6.03 5.70 -11.60
C LEU A 89 5.19 6.89 -11.11
N PRO A 90 5.76 8.06 -10.77
CA PRO A 90 4.95 9.24 -10.45
C PRO A 90 4.02 9.63 -11.60
N PHE A 91 4.50 9.59 -12.84
CA PHE A 91 3.69 9.87 -14.02
C PHE A 91 2.58 8.83 -14.22
N LEU A 92 2.87 7.55 -13.96
CA LEU A 92 1.84 6.51 -13.97
C LEU A 92 0.75 6.77 -12.93
N LYS A 93 1.15 7.13 -11.72
CA LYS A 93 0.21 7.46 -10.64
C LYS A 93 -0.70 8.62 -11.05
N GLU A 94 -0.15 9.66 -11.68
CA GLU A 94 -0.95 10.79 -12.21
C GLU A 94 -1.97 10.32 -13.23
N LYS A 95 -1.56 9.46 -14.18
CA LYS A 95 -2.49 8.83 -15.14
C LYS A 95 -3.60 8.05 -14.44
N ILE A 96 -3.26 7.14 -13.53
CA ILE A 96 -4.24 6.35 -12.76
C ILE A 96 -5.21 7.27 -12.00
N THR A 97 -4.69 8.34 -11.39
CA THR A 97 -5.50 9.31 -10.65
C THR A 97 -6.48 10.03 -11.58
N ALA A 98 -6.02 10.47 -12.75
CA ALA A 98 -6.86 11.12 -13.75
C ALA A 98 -8.00 10.21 -14.22
N GLU A 99 -7.70 8.95 -14.47
CA GLU A 99 -8.70 7.94 -14.86
C GLU A 99 -9.72 7.68 -13.75
N ILE A 100 -9.28 7.56 -12.50
CA ILE A 100 -10.19 7.44 -11.36
C ILE A 100 -11.11 8.67 -11.28
N GLN A 101 -10.60 9.89 -11.51
CA GLN A 101 -11.45 11.08 -11.54
C GLN A 101 -12.45 11.05 -12.70
N GLN A 102 -12.05 10.58 -13.88
CA GLN A 102 -12.95 10.44 -15.02
C GLN A 102 -14.03 9.40 -14.76
N ALA A 103 -13.67 8.22 -14.23
CA ALA A 103 -14.60 7.18 -13.83
C ALA A 103 -15.60 7.68 -12.78
N LYS A 104 -15.13 8.43 -11.76
CA LYS A 104 -15.99 9.08 -10.75
C LYS A 104 -17.02 10.00 -11.40
N ARG A 105 -16.61 10.83 -12.37
CA ARG A 105 -17.53 11.74 -13.08
C ARG A 105 -18.60 10.98 -13.86
N ILE A 106 -18.19 10.01 -14.68
CA ILE A 106 -19.11 9.18 -15.48
C ILE A 106 -20.08 8.44 -14.57
N PHE A 107 -19.57 7.83 -13.50
CA PHE A 107 -20.38 7.06 -12.56
C PHE A 107 -21.37 7.94 -11.80
N THR A 108 -20.95 9.12 -11.34
CA THR A 108 -21.83 10.07 -10.65
C THR A 108 -22.99 10.53 -11.56
N GLU A 109 -22.73 10.80 -12.83
CA GLU A 109 -23.77 11.14 -13.81
C GLU A 109 -24.72 9.95 -14.10
N PHE A 110 -24.17 8.74 -14.17
CA PHE A 110 -24.96 7.52 -14.31
C PHE A 110 -25.88 7.27 -13.10
N GLU A 111 -25.42 7.56 -11.88
CA GLU A 111 -26.24 7.44 -10.67
C GLU A 111 -27.37 8.47 -10.63
N LYS A 112 -27.11 9.73 -11.01
CA LYS A 112 -28.13 10.79 -11.07
C LYS A 112 -29.27 10.48 -12.02
N THR A 113 -28.97 9.80 -13.13
CA THR A 113 -29.95 9.48 -14.17
C THR A 113 -30.77 8.21 -13.86
N ARG A 114 -30.41 7.44 -12.83
CA ARG A 114 -31.14 6.24 -12.41
C ARG A 114 -32.12 6.50 -11.28
N THR A 115 -33.37 6.78 -11.65
CA THR A 115 -34.52 6.63 -10.74
C THR A 115 -34.94 5.15 -10.67
N GLY A 116 -34.92 4.54 -9.48
CA GLY A 116 -35.50 3.20 -9.24
C GLY A 116 -34.59 1.98 -9.51
N SER A 117 -33.30 2.01 -9.13
CA SER A 117 -32.37 0.89 -9.35
C SER A 117 -32.64 -0.33 -8.44
N SER A 118 -32.54 -1.53 -9.02
CA SER A 118 -32.61 -2.81 -8.30
C SER A 118 -31.46 -3.00 -7.31
N SER A 119 -31.66 -3.83 -6.27
CA SER A 119 -30.70 -4.06 -5.17
C SER A 119 -29.30 -4.50 -5.62
N GLY A 120 -29.21 -5.28 -6.70
CA GLY A 120 -27.93 -5.72 -7.28
C GLY A 120 -27.07 -4.56 -7.80
N VAL A 121 -27.69 -3.53 -8.37
CA VAL A 121 -26.95 -2.38 -8.88
C VAL A 121 -26.49 -1.46 -7.75
N GLN A 122 -27.30 -1.27 -6.72
CA GLN A 122 -26.88 -0.52 -5.52
C GLN A 122 -25.66 -1.16 -4.86
N THR A 123 -25.58 -2.50 -4.89
CA THR A 123 -24.43 -3.25 -4.37
C THR A 123 -23.18 -3.04 -5.21
N ILE A 124 -23.30 -3.07 -6.54
CA ILE A 124 -22.18 -2.80 -7.48
C ILE A 124 -21.67 -1.36 -7.29
N SER A 125 -22.57 -0.38 -7.16
CA SER A 125 -22.22 1.03 -6.89
C SER A 125 -21.41 1.16 -5.60
N LYS A 126 -21.92 0.59 -4.50
CA LYS A 126 -21.26 0.65 -3.20
C LYS A 126 -19.87 0.03 -3.22
N GLN A 127 -19.71 -1.09 -3.94
CA GLN A 127 -18.42 -1.76 -4.09
C GLN A 127 -17.44 -0.91 -4.91
N LEU A 128 -17.89 -0.33 -6.03
CA LEU A 128 -17.06 0.55 -6.87
C LEU A 128 -16.54 1.76 -6.06
N TRP A 129 -17.42 2.42 -5.31
CA TRP A 129 -17.02 3.54 -4.43
C TRP A 129 -16.11 3.10 -3.27
N LYS A 130 -16.20 1.84 -2.81
CA LYS A 130 -15.27 1.29 -1.83
C LYS A 130 -13.89 1.08 -2.45
N ASP A 131 -13.82 0.50 -3.64
CA ASP A 131 -12.56 0.25 -4.34
C ASP A 131 -11.86 1.56 -4.75
N ILE A 132 -12.60 2.56 -5.25
CA ILE A 132 -12.06 3.89 -5.56
C ILE A 132 -11.42 4.51 -4.30
N ARG A 133 -12.14 4.50 -3.18
CA ARG A 133 -11.62 5.04 -1.92
C ARG A 133 -10.36 4.30 -1.48
N TYR A 134 -10.38 2.97 -1.53
CA TYR A 134 -9.21 2.16 -1.16
C TYR A 134 -7.99 2.44 -2.04
N ILE A 135 -8.18 2.61 -3.35
CA ILE A 135 -7.08 3.00 -4.25
C ILE A 135 -6.52 4.38 -3.83
N GLU A 136 -7.39 5.39 -3.71
CA GLU A 136 -7.00 6.78 -3.40
C GLU A 136 -6.35 6.90 -2.01
N SER A 137 -6.92 6.26 -0.99
CA SER A 137 -6.48 6.42 0.41
C SER A 137 -5.34 5.51 0.83
N SER A 138 -5.11 4.41 0.10
CA SER A 138 -4.29 3.31 0.60
C SER A 138 -3.28 2.84 -0.43
N LEU A 139 -3.72 2.45 -1.63
CA LEU A 139 -2.79 1.91 -2.62
C LEU A 139 -1.86 2.97 -3.25
N LEU A 140 -2.39 4.12 -3.67
CA LEU A 140 -1.55 5.18 -4.27
C LEU A 140 -0.51 5.75 -3.30
N PRO A 141 -0.83 5.98 -2.00
CA PRO A 141 0.19 6.33 -1.01
C PRO A 141 1.28 5.26 -0.86
N ILE A 142 0.94 3.96 -0.88
CA ILE A 142 1.94 2.89 -0.82
C ILE A 142 2.85 2.92 -2.06
N VAL A 143 2.32 3.21 -3.25
CA VAL A 143 3.16 3.37 -4.46
C VAL A 143 4.22 4.45 -4.24
N ASP A 144 3.84 5.65 -3.75
CA ASP A 144 4.79 6.73 -3.48
C ASP A 144 5.89 6.31 -2.49
N ILE A 145 5.47 5.69 -1.39
CA ILE A 145 6.37 5.21 -0.33
C ILE A 145 7.39 4.24 -0.94
N ARG A 146 6.91 3.17 -1.58
CA ARG A 146 7.79 2.10 -2.10
C ARG A 146 8.65 2.58 -3.26
N THR A 147 8.17 3.47 -4.12
CA THR A 147 8.99 4.08 -5.16
C THR A 147 10.14 4.87 -4.55
N LYS A 148 9.88 5.73 -3.54
CA LYS A 148 10.93 6.51 -2.87
C LYS A 148 11.97 5.62 -2.18
N GLU A 149 11.51 4.60 -1.46
CA GLU A 149 12.39 3.61 -0.82
C GLU A 149 13.35 2.96 -1.82
N LEU A 150 12.81 2.47 -2.94
CA LEU A 150 13.59 1.79 -3.95
C LEU A 150 14.55 2.72 -4.67
N THR A 151 14.11 3.93 -5.03
CA THR A 151 14.97 4.92 -5.69
C THR A 151 16.15 5.28 -4.80
N GLN A 152 15.94 5.51 -3.50
CA GLN A 152 17.04 5.85 -2.59
C GLN A 152 18.01 4.68 -2.40
N ARG A 153 17.50 3.46 -2.14
CA ARG A 153 18.34 2.28 -1.93
C ARG A 153 19.19 1.94 -3.15
N LEU A 154 18.64 2.10 -4.36
CA LEU A 154 19.36 1.81 -5.60
C LEU A 154 20.34 2.93 -6.01
N SER A 155 20.04 4.20 -5.68
CA SER A 155 20.91 5.32 -6.04
C SER A 155 22.10 5.48 -5.09
N LEU A 156 21.97 5.03 -3.84
CA LEU A 156 22.97 5.17 -2.78
C LEU A 156 23.24 3.82 -2.08
N PRO A 157 23.80 2.82 -2.80
CA PRO A 157 24.00 1.47 -2.24
C PRO A 157 25.01 1.44 -1.07
N GLY A 158 25.93 2.41 -1.01
CA GLY A 158 26.95 2.53 0.06
C GLY A 158 26.49 3.29 1.32
N ASP A 159 25.54 4.23 1.17
CA ASP A 159 25.00 5.10 2.25
C ASP A 159 23.55 4.74 2.57
N ALA A 160 23.17 3.47 2.37
CA ALA A 160 21.77 3.06 2.43
C ALA A 160 21.12 3.30 3.80
N TRP A 161 21.89 3.46 4.88
CA TRP A 161 21.38 3.70 6.22
C TRP A 161 21.15 5.18 6.48
N VAL A 162 19.87 5.53 6.60
CA VAL A 162 19.43 6.88 6.90
C VAL A 162 19.11 6.95 8.39
N MET A 163 19.53 8.03 9.04
CA MET A 163 19.06 8.35 10.39
C MET A 163 17.62 8.81 10.32
N TYR A 164 16.73 8.00 10.90
CA TYR A 164 15.33 8.35 11.03
C TYR A 164 15.01 8.76 12.45
N LYS A 165 14.03 9.67 12.57
CA LYS A 165 13.30 9.80 13.82
C LYS A 165 12.41 8.57 13.97
N THR A 166 12.46 7.96 15.15
CA THR A 166 11.64 6.80 15.53
C THR A 166 10.14 7.05 15.34
N GLU A 167 9.68 8.29 15.57
CA GLU A 167 8.29 8.70 15.33
C GLU A 167 7.85 8.59 13.86
N THR A 168 8.75 8.91 12.93
CA THR A 168 8.48 8.85 11.48
C THR A 168 8.34 7.39 11.04
N LEU A 169 9.23 6.52 11.50
CA LEU A 169 9.17 5.09 11.21
C LEU A 169 7.88 4.45 11.71
N ARG A 170 7.49 4.79 12.94
CA ARG A 170 6.23 4.34 13.52
C ARG A 170 5.05 4.80 12.66
N TYR A 171 4.96 6.08 12.32
CA TYR A 171 3.88 6.61 11.48
C TYR A 171 3.78 5.91 10.12
N ASN A 172 4.92 5.65 9.46
CA ASN A 172 4.96 4.97 8.17
C ASN A 172 4.48 3.52 8.28
N MET A 173 4.93 2.78 9.30
CA MET A 173 4.49 1.40 9.54
C MET A 173 2.99 1.34 9.90
N GLU A 174 2.50 2.25 10.74
CA GLU A 174 1.08 2.37 11.07
C GLU A 174 0.23 2.58 9.81
N THR A 175 0.68 3.45 8.91
CA THR A 175 0.01 3.72 7.62
C THR A 175 -0.09 2.48 6.75
N VAL A 176 1.00 1.72 6.63
CA VAL A 176 1.03 0.47 5.84
C VAL A 176 0.10 -0.58 6.45
N LEU A 177 0.14 -0.78 7.77
CA LEU A 177 -0.69 -1.76 8.46
C LEU A 177 -2.18 -1.44 8.33
N LEU A 178 -2.56 -0.16 8.46
CA LEU A 178 -3.94 0.28 8.24
C LEU A 178 -4.40 0.03 6.80
N ALA A 179 -3.54 0.31 5.82
CA ALA A 179 -3.85 0.05 4.42
C ALA A 179 -4.05 -1.46 4.16
N VAL A 180 -3.18 -2.32 4.70
CA VAL A 180 -3.33 -3.77 4.60
C VAL A 180 -4.66 -4.21 5.23
N ALA A 181 -4.98 -3.74 6.44
CA ALA A 181 -6.22 -4.08 7.13
C ALA A 181 -7.47 -3.74 6.32
N GLN A 182 -7.50 -2.55 5.70
CA GLN A 182 -8.61 -2.12 4.82
C GLN A 182 -8.80 -3.01 3.59
N GLY A 183 -7.72 -3.63 3.11
CA GLY A 183 -7.74 -4.56 1.99
C GLY A 183 -8.22 -5.97 2.36
N THR A 184 -8.23 -6.34 3.64
CA THR A 184 -8.65 -7.68 4.10
C THR A 184 -10.14 -7.71 4.49
N THR A 185 -10.76 -8.89 4.38
CA THR A 185 -12.09 -9.15 4.95
C THR A 185 -12.04 -9.75 6.36
N THR A 186 -10.85 -10.14 6.83
CA THR A 186 -10.62 -10.90 8.06
C THR A 186 -10.25 -10.03 9.26
N VAL A 187 -9.67 -8.84 9.05
CA VAL A 187 -9.31 -7.94 10.15
C VAL A 187 -10.39 -6.87 10.30
N SER A 188 -11.08 -6.88 11.45
CA SER A 188 -12.16 -5.92 11.74
C SER A 188 -11.65 -4.48 11.93
N GLY A 189 -10.40 -4.34 12.38
CA GLY A 189 -9.67 -3.09 12.57
C GLY A 189 -8.29 -3.35 13.17
N ILE A 190 -7.36 -2.40 12.97
CA ILE A 190 -6.08 -2.36 13.68
C ILE A 190 -6.04 -1.08 14.52
N VAL A 191 -5.61 -1.20 15.78
CA VAL A 191 -5.35 -0.07 16.67
C VAL A 191 -3.93 -0.16 17.23
N PHE A 192 -3.31 1.00 17.50
CA PHE A 192 -1.89 1.09 17.86
C PHE A 192 -1.60 1.30 19.35
N SER A 193 -2.54 0.91 20.20
CA SER A 193 -2.41 0.85 21.67
C SER A 193 -3.69 0.30 22.26
N GLU A 194 -3.62 -0.46 23.35
CA GLU A 194 -4.83 -0.97 24.04
C GLU A 194 -5.78 0.17 24.47
N ALA A 195 -5.22 1.30 24.91
CA ALA A 195 -5.99 2.47 25.34
C ALA A 195 -6.85 3.11 24.22
N LYS A 196 -6.53 2.83 22.95
CA LYS A 196 -7.29 3.34 21.78
C LYS A 196 -8.29 2.31 21.25
N ARG A 197 -8.29 1.09 21.80
CA ARG A 197 -9.18 0.02 21.37
C ARG A 197 -10.63 0.37 21.70
N LYS A 198 -11.50 0.23 20.71
CA LYS A 198 -12.95 0.44 20.88
C LYS A 198 -13.74 -0.83 20.73
N ASN A 199 -13.31 -1.74 19.85
CA ASN A 199 -13.97 -3.02 19.65
C ASN A 199 -13.09 -4.18 20.15
N PRO A 200 -13.66 -5.17 20.84
CA PRO A 200 -12.95 -6.39 21.21
C PRO A 200 -12.39 -7.18 20.02
N SER A 201 -12.95 -7.01 18.82
CA SER A 201 -12.44 -7.67 17.61
C SER A 201 -11.25 -6.95 16.96
N ASP A 202 -10.89 -5.74 17.41
CA ASP A 202 -9.77 -4.99 16.84
C ASP A 202 -8.44 -5.68 17.22
N MET A 203 -7.54 -5.83 16.25
CA MET A 203 -6.16 -6.26 16.51
C MET A 203 -5.36 -5.10 17.11
N VAL A 204 -4.63 -5.37 18.20
CA VAL A 204 -3.82 -4.36 18.89
C VAL A 204 -2.36 -4.57 18.55
N ILE A 205 -1.73 -3.57 17.94
CA ILE A 205 -0.32 -3.61 17.57
C ILE A 205 0.42 -2.50 18.31
N GLU A 206 1.26 -2.88 19.25
CA GLU A 206 2.14 -1.95 19.95
C GLU A 206 3.52 -2.01 19.29
N MET A 207 4.00 -0.85 18.84
CA MET A 207 5.27 -0.75 18.12
C MET A 207 6.20 0.19 18.86
N GLU A 208 7.42 -0.28 19.05
CA GLU A 208 8.48 0.49 19.65
C GLU A 208 9.72 0.47 18.76
N PHE A 209 10.25 1.66 18.48
CA PHE A 209 11.50 1.82 17.76
C PHE A 209 12.50 2.44 18.72
N LYS A 210 13.56 1.70 19.04
CA LYS A 210 14.70 2.18 19.82
C LYS A 210 15.97 2.09 18.99
N GLY A 211 16.68 3.19 18.82
CA GLY A 211 18.03 3.16 18.26
C GLY A 211 19.08 3.46 19.32
N VAL A 212 20.34 3.48 18.87
CA VAL A 212 21.50 3.75 19.73
C VAL A 212 21.43 5.14 20.36
N ASN A 213 20.83 6.10 19.65
CA ASN A 213 20.61 7.47 20.11
C ASN A 213 19.13 7.69 20.44
N GLU A 214 18.84 8.41 21.52
CA GLU A 214 17.47 8.68 21.93
C GLU A 214 16.65 9.33 20.80
N GLY A 215 15.46 8.77 20.53
CA GLY A 215 14.53 9.27 19.52
C GLY A 215 14.92 9.01 18.07
N THR A 216 16.08 8.40 17.80
CA THR A 216 16.57 8.16 16.44
C THR A 216 17.09 6.74 16.24
N ILE A 217 17.11 6.26 15.00
CA ILE A 217 17.60 4.92 14.65
C ILE A 217 18.18 4.94 13.23
N HIS A 218 19.29 4.22 13.04
CA HIS A 218 19.79 3.93 11.69
C HIS A 218 18.97 2.80 11.09
N PHE A 219 18.27 3.10 10.00
CA PHE A 219 17.38 2.15 9.34
C PHE A 219 17.58 2.19 7.82
N PRO A 220 17.21 1.12 7.10
CA PRO A 220 16.96 1.21 5.66
C PRO A 220 16.11 2.39 5.30
N PRO A 221 16.25 2.94 4.08
CA PRO A 221 15.37 3.99 3.65
C PRO A 221 13.96 3.40 3.63
N VAL A 222 13.09 3.79 4.56
CA VAL A 222 11.70 3.36 4.68
C VAL A 222 10.84 4.63 4.80
N PHE A 223 9.85 4.76 3.93
CA PHE A 223 9.13 6.04 3.72
C PHE A 223 7.65 5.96 4.03
#